data_AF-A0A7V6GWU1-F1
#
_entry.id   AF-A0A7V6GWU1-F1
#
_cell.length_a   1.000
_cell.length_b   1.000
_cell.length_c   1.000
_cell.angle_alpha   90.00
_cell.angle_beta   90.00
_cell.angle_gamma   90.00
#
_symmetry.space_group_name_H-M   'P 1'
#
loop_
_entity.id
_entity.type
_entity.pdbx_description
1 polymer ?
#
loop_
_entity_poly.entity_id
_entity_poly.type
_entity_poly.pdbx_seq_one_letter_code
_entity_poly.pdbx_strand_id
1 'polypeptide(L)'
;MKYSIKKLYRAPIKTAIFILLIALSASALSISMGMWKYSYDSIKYSKDAFTTIGIVRELEFMEQIYTSSGEPKYDYELLGKVKQAAEDSQYTKHTDRRKYLMGYSPDITSFASDGTRERFYPYPYGIITGVCESIGFTRGSNYAAIFKIDKEDLNILPYFVERKDPNISNEYIYVRGLHLTNDLRFPFEVGEKYIVHVYFSGRDNDLKMYSGRLDYSGRYSEIVKYGEFYNLSEEEKKERPEIDRDRVSRAYEDTVHPFQKLTSSAQALLDSGDKRWNELVNNCRITKHSTEILLTDDMYSMYSFNTGDLYIVNGRAISKDEYEQGAKVCVISWNVAVTNDLRVGDKIKLSVYESDFSVFNRHIPIGDRGSSADYITEDIFAPLGYRGQDFITEAEYEIIGEYRGKGALDRGEFLISHNMIIVPSKSLEGDFNTKPIIAETVRSVDGKSQFVKKERTSIPGSFSVVIENGKTEEFEKEMEALGYGGMFYYFDQNYSEIAGKLDGYMKT
;
A
#
# COMPACT_ATOMS: atom_id res chain seq x y z
N MET A 1 76.10 -25.21 -5.57
CA MET A 1 75.67 -24.24 -6.61
C MET A 1 76.74 -23.88 -7.67
N LYS A 2 78.03 -23.71 -7.35
CA LYS A 2 79.08 -23.29 -8.34
C LYS A 2 79.31 -24.24 -9.54
N TYR A 3 79.04 -25.55 -9.41
CA TYR A 3 79.20 -26.52 -10.51
C TYR A 3 78.00 -26.62 -11.46
N SER A 4 76.85 -26.04 -11.10
CA SER A 4 75.61 -26.08 -11.92
C SER A 4 75.60 -25.01 -13.01
N ILE A 5 76.10 -23.81 -12.69
CA ILE A 5 76.09 -22.63 -13.59
C ILE A 5 77.05 -22.80 -14.78
N LYS A 6 78.18 -23.51 -14.60
CA LYS A 6 79.13 -23.77 -15.70
C LYS A 6 78.62 -24.76 -16.76
N LYS A 7 77.61 -25.58 -16.47
CA LYS A 7 76.98 -26.48 -17.47
C LYS A 7 75.99 -25.75 -18.38
N LEU A 8 75.35 -24.67 -17.91
CA LEU A 8 74.42 -23.85 -18.70
C LEU A 8 75.11 -23.14 -19.90
N TYR A 9 76.42 -22.88 -19.81
CA TYR A 9 77.20 -22.26 -20.89
C TYR A 9 77.63 -23.23 -22.02
N ARG A 10 77.51 -24.55 -21.83
CA ARG A 10 77.95 -25.55 -22.83
C ARG A 10 76.85 -25.97 -23.81
N ALA A 11 75.61 -25.53 -23.61
CA ALA A 11 74.47 -25.84 -24.48
C ALA A 11 73.49 -24.65 -24.54
N PRO A 12 73.87 -23.53 -25.18
CA PRO A 12 73.12 -22.27 -25.15
C PRO A 12 71.68 -22.41 -25.64
N ILE A 13 71.43 -23.28 -26.62
CA ILE A 13 70.09 -23.60 -27.12
C ILE A 13 69.23 -24.25 -26.05
N LYS A 14 69.76 -25.22 -25.29
CA LYS A 14 69.00 -25.89 -24.21
C LYS A 14 68.67 -24.91 -23.09
N THR A 15 69.61 -24.03 -22.74
CA THR A 15 69.41 -22.98 -21.72
C THR A 15 68.31 -22.00 -22.12
N ALA A 16 68.32 -21.53 -23.37
CA ALA A 16 67.28 -20.66 -23.90
C ALA A 16 65.90 -21.34 -23.89
N ILE A 17 65.82 -22.61 -24.28
CA ILE A 17 64.58 -23.41 -24.22
C ILE A 17 64.08 -23.54 -22.78
N PHE A 18 64.95 -23.80 -21.80
CA PHE A 18 64.54 -23.89 -20.39
C PHE A 18 64.00 -22.57 -19.85
N ILE A 19 64.62 -21.44 -20.18
CA ILE A 19 64.13 -20.11 -19.77
C ILE A 19 62.76 -19.84 -20.40
N LEU A 20 62.58 -20.18 -21.69
CA LEU A 20 61.32 -20.00 -22.40
C LEU A 20 60.22 -20.89 -21.81
N LEU A 21 60.53 -22.13 -21.43
CA LEU A 21 59.60 -23.03 -20.74
C LEU A 21 59.21 -22.53 -19.35
N ILE A 22 60.16 -21.98 -18.57
CA ILE A 22 59.86 -21.39 -17.26
C ILE A 22 58.98 -20.16 -17.42
N ALA A 23 59.28 -19.28 -18.37
CA ALA A 23 58.47 -18.11 -18.67
C ALA A 23 57.05 -18.50 -19.12
N LEU A 24 56.94 -19.50 -19.99
CA LEU A 24 55.64 -20.00 -20.47
C LEU A 24 54.84 -20.67 -19.33
N SER A 25 55.51 -21.38 -18.44
CA SER A 25 54.91 -21.97 -17.24
C SER A 25 54.44 -20.90 -16.25
N ALA A 26 55.24 -19.84 -16.03
CA ALA A 26 54.88 -18.73 -15.16
C ALA A 26 53.70 -17.90 -15.72
N SER A 27 53.66 -17.69 -17.03
CA SER A 27 52.53 -17.07 -17.72
C SER A 27 51.28 -17.93 -17.62
N ALA A 28 51.38 -19.25 -17.87
CA ALA A 28 50.27 -20.18 -17.72
C ALA A 28 49.72 -20.21 -16.28
N LEU A 29 50.61 -20.18 -15.28
CA LEU A 29 50.22 -20.11 -13.87
C LEU A 29 49.50 -18.80 -13.55
N SER A 30 50.02 -17.66 -14.04
CA SER A 30 49.40 -16.34 -13.83
C SER A 30 48.02 -16.25 -14.46
N ILE A 31 47.86 -16.77 -15.68
CA ILE A 31 46.55 -16.83 -16.36
C ILE A 31 45.61 -17.76 -15.59
N SER A 32 46.09 -18.92 -15.14
CA SER A 32 45.27 -19.87 -14.37
C SER A 32 44.81 -19.29 -13.04
N MET A 33 45.68 -18.59 -12.30
CA MET A 33 45.32 -17.88 -11.06
C MET A 33 44.34 -16.73 -11.33
N GLY A 34 44.53 -15.99 -12.43
CA GLY A 34 43.61 -14.93 -12.84
C GLY A 34 42.22 -15.45 -13.18
N MET A 35 42.14 -16.56 -13.94
CA MET A 35 40.89 -17.23 -14.27
C MET A 35 40.21 -17.81 -13.03
N TRP A 36 40.97 -18.44 -12.12
CA TRP A 36 40.44 -18.96 -10.87
C TRP A 36 39.87 -17.84 -10.00
N LYS A 37 40.60 -16.72 -9.83
CA LYS A 37 40.11 -15.56 -9.08
C LYS A 37 38.86 -14.96 -9.72
N TYR A 38 38.85 -14.78 -11.04
CA TYR A 38 37.68 -14.28 -11.76
C TYR A 38 36.47 -15.20 -11.60
N SER A 39 36.66 -16.53 -11.71
CA SER A 39 35.60 -17.52 -11.51
C SER A 39 35.08 -17.49 -10.08
N TYR A 40 35.97 -17.44 -9.09
CA TYR A 40 35.62 -17.33 -7.68
C TYR A 40 34.81 -16.06 -7.39
N ASP A 41 35.30 -14.90 -7.86
CA ASP A 41 34.63 -13.62 -7.69
C ASP A 41 33.26 -13.64 -8.42
N SER A 42 33.18 -14.20 -9.63
CA SER A 42 31.93 -14.33 -10.38
C SER A 42 30.89 -15.19 -9.66
N ILE A 43 31.28 -16.34 -9.10
CA ILE A 43 30.38 -17.21 -8.33
C ILE A 43 29.92 -16.50 -7.07
N LYS A 44 30.83 -15.78 -6.39
CA LYS A 44 30.49 -14.96 -5.23
C LYS A 44 29.47 -13.87 -5.60
N TYR A 45 29.69 -13.13 -6.69
CA TYR A 45 28.72 -12.16 -7.20
C TYR A 45 27.39 -12.81 -7.55
N SER A 46 27.38 -14.01 -8.14
CA SER A 46 26.14 -14.75 -8.41
C SER A 46 25.41 -15.11 -7.13
N LYS A 47 26.10 -15.51 -6.05
CA LYS A 47 25.49 -15.79 -4.75
C LYS A 47 24.98 -14.53 -4.06
N ASP A 48 25.73 -13.43 -4.15
CA ASP A 48 25.37 -12.13 -3.56
C ASP A 48 24.22 -11.45 -4.31
N ALA A 49 23.88 -11.92 -5.51
CA ALA A 49 22.71 -11.46 -6.27
C ALA A 49 21.37 -11.98 -5.71
N PHE A 50 21.39 -13.02 -4.87
CA PHE A 50 20.21 -13.53 -4.19
C PHE A 50 20.03 -12.84 -2.85
N THR A 51 18.77 -12.56 -2.51
CA THR A 51 18.39 -12.05 -1.20
C THR A 51 17.47 -13.06 -0.53
N THR A 52 17.93 -13.62 0.59
CA THR A 52 17.09 -14.46 1.46
C THR A 52 16.47 -13.60 2.54
N ILE A 53 15.14 -13.69 2.71
CA ILE A 53 14.39 -12.90 3.68
C ILE A 53 13.56 -13.79 4.60
N GLY A 54 13.45 -13.37 5.85
CA GLY A 54 12.46 -13.81 6.81
C GLY A 54 11.45 -12.68 7.07
N ILE A 55 10.16 -12.97 6.92
CA ILE A 55 9.08 -12.02 7.25
C ILE A 55 8.32 -12.57 8.44
N VAL A 56 8.20 -11.80 9.52
CA VAL A 56 7.40 -12.20 10.69
C VAL A 56 5.94 -12.30 10.26
N ARG A 57 5.26 -13.36 10.70
CA ARG A 57 3.83 -13.60 10.49
C ARG A 57 2.99 -12.67 11.37
N GLU A 58 3.13 -11.36 11.22
CA GLU A 58 2.55 -10.35 12.12
C GLU A 58 1.03 -10.48 12.24
N LEU A 59 0.35 -10.89 11.16
CA LEU A 59 -1.09 -11.17 11.19
C LEU A 59 -1.48 -12.30 12.16
N GLU A 60 -0.58 -13.24 12.49
CA GLU A 60 -0.84 -14.31 13.48
C GLU A 60 -0.78 -13.83 14.95
N PHE A 61 -0.27 -12.61 15.19
CA PHE A 61 -0.24 -11.96 16.51
C PHE A 61 -1.43 -11.01 16.73
N MET A 62 -2.17 -10.70 15.68
CA MET A 62 -3.23 -9.69 15.69
C MET A 62 -4.59 -10.29 15.37
N GLU A 63 -5.60 -9.85 16.10
CA GLU A 63 -6.97 -10.25 15.76
C GLU A 63 -7.42 -9.52 14.52
N GLN A 64 -7.81 -10.26 13.49
CA GLN A 64 -8.30 -9.73 12.22
C GLN A 64 -9.70 -9.13 12.38
N ILE A 65 -10.08 -8.14 11.56
CA ILE A 65 -11.33 -7.39 11.79
C ILE A 65 -12.60 -8.05 11.23
N TYR A 66 -12.50 -9.17 10.50
CA TYR A 66 -13.65 -9.81 9.87
C TYR A 66 -14.34 -10.80 10.82
N THR A 67 -15.67 -10.89 10.73
CA THR A 67 -16.57 -11.55 11.71
C THR A 67 -16.34 -13.05 11.96
N SER A 68 -15.45 -13.70 11.22
CA SER A 68 -15.16 -15.14 11.30
C SER A 68 -13.68 -15.44 11.58
N SER A 69 -12.88 -14.44 11.97
CA SER A 69 -11.48 -14.68 12.34
C SER A 69 -11.39 -15.39 13.68
N GLY A 70 -10.55 -16.43 13.77
CA GLY A 70 -10.19 -17.05 15.05
C GLY A 70 -9.40 -16.10 15.95
N GLU A 71 -9.18 -16.50 17.20
CA GLU A 71 -8.23 -15.80 18.07
C GLU A 71 -6.83 -15.80 17.43
N PRO A 72 -6.02 -14.75 17.66
CA PRO A 72 -4.62 -14.75 17.25
C PRO A 72 -3.93 -16.01 17.74
N LYS A 73 -3.06 -16.58 16.89
CA LYS A 73 -2.31 -17.78 17.24
C LYS A 73 -1.25 -17.49 18.30
N TYR A 74 -0.74 -16.26 18.32
CA TYR A 74 0.30 -15.81 19.25
C TYR A 74 -0.15 -14.56 20.01
N ASP A 75 0.38 -14.40 21.22
CA ASP A 75 0.17 -13.20 22.04
C ASP A 75 0.89 -11.99 21.42
N TYR A 76 0.17 -10.87 21.29
CA TYR A 76 0.69 -9.63 20.74
C TYR A 76 1.94 -9.12 21.48
N GLU A 77 2.03 -9.34 22.79
CA GLU A 77 3.18 -8.92 23.61
C GLU A 77 4.50 -9.62 23.20
N LEU A 78 4.42 -10.75 22.49
CA LEU A 78 5.59 -11.47 21.97
C LEU A 78 6.16 -10.82 20.71
N LEU A 79 5.37 -10.04 19.96
CA LEU A 79 5.77 -9.52 18.65
C LEU A 79 7.09 -8.75 18.69
N GLY A 80 7.26 -7.88 19.69
CA GLY A 80 8.49 -7.11 19.88
C GLY A 80 9.69 -8.01 20.22
N LYS A 81 9.49 -9.07 21.01
CA LYS A 81 10.55 -10.02 21.41
C LYS A 81 11.00 -10.88 20.22
N VAL A 82 10.06 -11.32 19.38
CA VAL A 82 10.34 -12.07 18.15
C VAL A 82 11.16 -11.23 17.18
N LYS A 83 10.77 -9.97 16.96
CA LYS A 83 11.51 -9.03 16.10
C LYS A 83 12.94 -8.81 16.61
N GLN A 84 13.09 -8.60 17.93
CA GLN A 84 14.41 -8.43 18.56
C GLN A 84 15.28 -9.69 18.41
N ALA A 85 14.72 -10.88 18.67
CA ALA A 85 15.45 -12.13 18.53
C ALA A 85 15.93 -12.38 17.10
N ALA A 86 15.10 -12.06 16.09
CA ALA A 86 15.51 -12.13 14.70
C ALA A 86 16.63 -11.15 14.35
N GLU A 87 16.59 -9.93 14.90
CA GLU A 87 17.65 -8.93 14.72
C GLU A 87 18.98 -9.39 15.33
N ASP A 88 18.94 -9.99 16.52
CA ASP A 88 20.12 -10.45 17.26
C ASP A 88 20.70 -11.78 16.74
N SER A 89 20.05 -12.41 15.75
CA SER A 89 20.48 -13.71 15.25
C SER A 89 21.83 -13.66 14.53
N GLN A 90 22.66 -14.68 14.74
CA GLN A 90 23.99 -14.75 14.10
C GLN A 90 23.90 -14.94 12.56
N TYR A 91 22.75 -15.38 12.04
CA TYR A 91 22.52 -15.59 10.62
C TYR A 91 21.89 -14.37 9.94
N THR A 92 21.55 -13.34 10.71
CA THR A 92 21.00 -12.08 10.22
C THR A 92 22.11 -11.19 9.67
N LYS A 93 21.98 -10.77 8.41
CA LYS A 93 22.85 -9.78 7.79
C LYS A 93 22.46 -8.36 8.23
N HIS A 94 21.16 -8.07 8.19
CA HIS A 94 20.54 -6.83 8.67
C HIS A 94 19.02 -7.00 8.73
N THR A 95 18.33 -6.07 9.37
CA THR A 95 16.87 -5.97 9.36
C THR A 95 16.43 -4.74 8.58
N ASP A 96 15.24 -4.80 7.98
CA ASP A 96 14.55 -3.65 7.42
C ASP A 96 13.31 -3.34 8.26
N ARG A 97 13.22 -2.09 8.74
CA ARG A 97 12.13 -1.58 9.57
C ARG A 97 11.43 -0.45 8.82
N ARG A 98 10.39 -0.83 8.08
CA ARG A 98 9.70 0.07 7.15
C ARG A 98 8.76 1.03 7.86
N LYS A 99 8.78 2.29 7.42
CA LYS A 99 7.89 3.34 7.92
C LYS A 99 7.05 3.89 6.77
N TYR A 100 5.79 4.18 7.06
CA TYR A 100 4.81 4.68 6.09
C TYR A 100 4.45 6.12 6.44
N LEU A 101 4.59 7.01 5.47
CA LEU A 101 4.17 8.40 5.60
C LEU A 101 3.34 8.79 4.38
N MET A 102 2.81 10.00 4.40
CA MET A 102 2.23 10.64 3.23
C MET A 102 3.09 11.85 2.85
N GLY A 103 3.14 12.16 1.56
CA GLY A 103 3.76 13.36 1.02
C GLY A 103 2.76 14.11 0.16
N TYR A 104 2.45 15.34 0.55
CA TYR A 104 1.65 16.27 -0.25
C TYR A 104 2.54 17.03 -1.24
N SER A 105 2.09 17.13 -2.49
CA SER A 105 2.66 18.04 -3.47
C SER A 105 1.55 18.59 -4.35
N PRO A 106 1.40 19.92 -4.48
CA PRO A 106 0.35 20.51 -5.32
C PRO A 106 0.45 20.08 -6.79
N ASP A 107 1.64 19.69 -7.24
CA ASP A 107 1.92 19.31 -8.63
C ASP A 107 1.69 17.82 -8.90
N ILE A 108 1.41 17.02 -7.87
CA ILE A 108 1.09 15.59 -8.00
C ILE A 108 -0.40 15.38 -7.84
N THR A 109 -0.97 14.49 -8.65
CA THR A 109 -2.29 13.90 -8.46
C THR A 109 -2.14 12.41 -8.15
N SER A 110 -2.85 11.94 -7.12
CA SER A 110 -2.89 10.54 -6.76
C SER A 110 -3.62 9.73 -7.83
N PHE A 111 -3.04 8.59 -8.19
CA PHE A 111 -3.69 7.64 -9.09
C PHE A 111 -4.86 6.95 -8.39
N ALA A 112 -6.01 6.94 -9.05
CA ALA A 112 -7.13 6.09 -8.69
C ALA A 112 -7.79 5.61 -9.99
N SER A 113 -8.15 4.33 -10.07
CA SER A 113 -9.00 3.83 -11.15
C SER A 113 -10.44 3.66 -10.68
N ASP A 114 -11.37 3.53 -11.62
CA ASP A 114 -12.71 3.06 -11.29
C ASP A 114 -12.62 1.63 -10.71
N GLY A 115 -13.43 1.32 -9.70
CA GLY A 115 -13.44 -0.02 -9.09
C GLY A 115 -13.58 -0.07 -7.56
N THR A 116 -13.05 -1.15 -6.97
CA THR A 116 -13.27 -1.59 -5.59
C THR A 116 -12.88 -0.55 -4.53
N ARG A 117 -13.68 -0.46 -3.47
CA ARG A 117 -13.63 0.64 -2.48
C ARG A 117 -12.38 0.67 -1.60
N GLU A 118 -11.74 -0.48 -1.41
CA GLU A 118 -10.62 -0.62 -0.48
C GLU A 118 -9.27 -0.32 -1.17
N ARG A 119 -9.18 -0.55 -2.49
CA ARG A 119 -7.92 -0.52 -3.26
C ARG A 119 -7.26 0.85 -3.34
N PHE A 120 -8.08 1.88 -3.57
CA PHE A 120 -7.61 3.25 -3.83
C PHE A 120 -7.92 4.20 -2.68
N TYR A 121 -8.44 3.70 -1.57
CA TYR A 121 -8.69 4.55 -0.42
C TYR A 121 -7.40 5.29 -0.01
N PRO A 122 -7.44 6.59 0.29
CA PRO A 122 -8.61 7.49 0.40
C PRO A 122 -8.92 8.31 -0.86
N TYR A 123 -8.20 8.11 -1.96
CA TYR A 123 -8.18 8.99 -3.13
C TYR A 123 -9.51 9.13 -3.92
N PRO A 124 -10.46 8.19 -3.86
CA PRO A 124 -11.78 8.38 -4.46
C PRO A 124 -12.74 9.29 -3.67
N TYR A 125 -12.35 9.85 -2.52
CA TYR A 125 -13.14 10.94 -1.94
C TYR A 125 -13.03 12.20 -2.78
N GLY A 126 -14.16 12.91 -2.91
CA GLY A 126 -14.20 14.17 -3.61
C GLY A 126 -15.31 15.08 -3.11
N ILE A 127 -15.27 16.31 -3.61
CA ILE A 127 -16.27 17.33 -3.38
C ILE A 127 -16.96 17.59 -4.71
N ILE A 128 -18.27 17.52 -4.74
CA ILE A 128 -19.05 17.98 -5.89
C ILE A 128 -19.94 19.14 -5.48
N THR A 129 -20.16 20.06 -6.41
CA THR A 129 -21.24 21.03 -6.34
C THR A 129 -22.19 20.79 -7.51
N GLY A 130 -23.49 20.87 -7.26
CA GLY A 130 -24.45 20.56 -8.32
C GLY A 130 -25.90 20.67 -7.91
N VAL A 131 -26.77 20.66 -8.91
CA VAL A 131 -28.23 20.69 -8.73
C VAL A 131 -28.76 19.26 -8.69
N CYS A 132 -29.59 18.94 -7.69
CA CYS A 132 -30.29 17.67 -7.63
C CYS A 132 -31.38 17.64 -8.70
N GLU A 133 -31.23 16.82 -9.74
CA GLU A 133 -32.17 16.71 -10.86
C GLU A 133 -33.24 15.65 -10.62
N SER A 134 -32.89 14.61 -9.86
CA SER A 134 -33.84 13.59 -9.43
C SER A 134 -33.38 12.95 -8.14
N ILE A 135 -34.35 12.51 -7.34
CA ILE A 135 -34.13 11.64 -6.19
C ILE A 135 -35.19 10.56 -6.19
N GLY A 136 -34.80 9.36 -5.80
CA GLY A 136 -35.72 8.26 -5.67
C GLY A 136 -35.16 7.14 -4.82
N PHE A 137 -36.02 6.19 -4.55
CA PHE A 137 -35.67 4.99 -3.83
C PHE A 137 -34.80 4.06 -4.71
N THR A 138 -33.86 3.32 -4.11
CA THR A 138 -33.00 2.38 -4.85
C THR A 138 -32.82 1.06 -4.08
N ARG A 139 -32.55 -0.04 -4.79
CA ARG A 139 -32.29 -1.35 -4.15
C ARG A 139 -30.86 -1.37 -3.57
N GLY A 140 -30.70 -1.79 -2.31
CA GLY A 140 -29.40 -1.86 -1.63
C GLY A 140 -28.87 -0.55 -1.00
N SER A 141 -29.62 0.54 -1.11
CA SER A 141 -29.49 1.77 -0.31
C SER A 141 -30.90 2.27 0.01
N ASN A 142 -31.09 3.35 0.79
CA ASN A 142 -32.44 3.88 0.99
C ASN A 142 -32.83 4.88 -0.09
N TYR A 143 -31.86 5.54 -0.71
CA TYR A 143 -32.15 6.46 -1.79
C TYR A 143 -30.94 6.63 -2.71
N ALA A 144 -31.22 7.20 -3.87
CA ALA A 144 -30.20 7.75 -4.73
C ALA A 144 -30.69 9.05 -5.36
N ALA A 145 -29.76 9.97 -5.57
CA ALA A 145 -29.98 11.22 -6.26
C ALA A 145 -29.05 11.34 -7.47
N ILE A 146 -29.55 11.94 -8.55
CA ILE A 146 -28.73 12.34 -9.69
C ILE A 146 -28.48 13.83 -9.57
N PHE A 147 -27.20 14.19 -9.49
CA PHE A 147 -26.77 15.59 -9.51
C PHE A 147 -26.26 15.96 -10.88
N LYS A 148 -26.71 17.09 -11.41
CA LYS A 148 -26.03 17.80 -12.49
C LYS A 148 -24.90 18.62 -11.87
N ILE A 149 -23.67 18.29 -12.23
CA ILE A 149 -22.47 18.93 -11.67
C ILE A 149 -22.38 20.36 -12.21
N ASP A 150 -22.22 21.32 -11.30
CA ASP A 150 -21.92 22.70 -11.65
C ASP A 150 -20.41 22.84 -11.86
N LYS A 151 -19.97 22.73 -13.12
CA LYS A 151 -18.55 22.73 -13.49
C LYS A 151 -17.85 24.07 -13.27
N GLU A 152 -18.62 25.15 -13.11
CA GLU A 152 -18.09 26.49 -12.88
C GLU A 152 -17.95 26.81 -11.37
N ASP A 153 -18.43 25.93 -10.49
CA ASP A 153 -18.28 26.01 -9.04
C ASP A 153 -17.26 24.98 -8.53
N LEU A 154 -17.02 24.95 -7.22
CA LEU A 154 -16.01 24.10 -6.60
C LEU A 154 -16.29 22.60 -6.84
N ASN A 155 -15.34 21.91 -7.46
CA ASN A 155 -15.32 20.46 -7.56
C ASN A 155 -13.90 19.94 -7.30
N ILE A 156 -13.79 18.88 -6.51
CA ILE A 156 -12.57 18.10 -6.30
C ILE A 156 -12.92 16.67 -6.71
N LEU A 157 -12.47 16.27 -7.90
CA LEU A 157 -12.86 15.00 -8.51
C LEU A 157 -11.66 14.03 -8.49
N PRO A 158 -11.87 12.72 -8.29
CA PRO A 158 -10.80 11.73 -8.44
C PRO A 158 -10.24 11.67 -9.87
N TYR A 159 -8.99 11.23 -10.01
CA TYR A 159 -8.28 11.16 -11.29
C TYR A 159 -9.09 10.47 -12.41
N PHE A 160 -9.73 9.34 -12.13
CA PHE A 160 -10.50 8.60 -13.13
C PHE A 160 -11.77 9.32 -13.61
N VAL A 161 -12.31 10.26 -12.83
CA VAL A 161 -13.49 11.06 -13.22
C VAL A 161 -13.08 12.23 -14.11
N GLU A 162 -11.94 12.85 -13.81
CA GLU A 162 -11.35 13.93 -14.60
C GLU A 162 -10.88 13.43 -15.96
N ARG A 163 -10.42 12.18 -16.04
CA ARG A 163 -10.12 11.52 -17.30
C ARG A 163 -11.42 11.28 -18.08
N LYS A 164 -11.57 11.99 -19.20
CA LYS A 164 -12.74 11.82 -20.08
C LYS A 164 -12.82 10.38 -20.61
N ASP A 165 -13.90 9.68 -20.26
CA ASP A 165 -14.33 8.45 -20.93
C ASP A 165 -15.46 8.83 -21.92
N PRO A 166 -15.30 8.58 -23.24
CA PRO A 166 -16.32 8.95 -24.22
C PRO A 166 -17.67 8.23 -24.03
N ASN A 167 -17.72 7.16 -23.23
CA ASN A 167 -18.94 6.38 -23.00
C ASN A 167 -19.67 6.74 -21.70
N ILE A 168 -19.08 7.60 -20.87
CA ILE A 168 -19.59 7.96 -19.55
C ILE A 168 -19.76 9.48 -19.45
N SER A 169 -20.94 9.91 -19.03
CA SER A 169 -21.20 11.33 -18.77
C SER A 169 -20.42 11.80 -17.54
N ASN A 170 -19.73 12.93 -17.69
CA ASN A 170 -19.11 13.68 -16.59
C ASN A 170 -19.90 14.96 -16.23
N GLU A 171 -21.11 15.12 -16.79
CA GLU A 171 -22.04 16.20 -16.44
C GLU A 171 -22.91 15.81 -15.24
N TYR A 172 -23.07 14.52 -14.99
CA TYR A 172 -23.95 14.00 -13.95
C TYR A 172 -23.23 12.97 -13.09
N ILE A 173 -23.69 12.86 -11.85
CA ILE A 173 -23.26 11.82 -10.91
C ILE A 173 -24.46 11.21 -10.19
N TYR A 174 -24.47 9.88 -10.12
CA TYR A 174 -25.44 9.09 -9.39
C TYR A 174 -24.95 8.83 -7.96
N VAL A 175 -25.52 9.51 -6.97
CA VAL A 175 -25.10 9.46 -5.57
C VAL A 175 -26.09 8.63 -4.77
N ARG A 176 -25.61 7.56 -4.13
CA ARG A 176 -26.41 6.72 -3.24
C ARG A 176 -26.20 7.11 -1.78
N GLY A 177 -27.26 7.02 -0.99
CA GLY A 177 -27.21 7.23 0.45
C GLY A 177 -27.99 6.19 1.22
N LEU A 178 -27.43 5.80 2.36
CA LEU A 178 -28.00 4.78 3.22
C LEU A 178 -29.04 5.32 4.20
N HIS A 179 -28.84 6.49 4.79
CA HIS A 179 -29.74 7.00 5.84
C HIS A 179 -30.77 7.99 5.28
N LEU A 180 -32.05 7.78 5.57
CA LEU A 180 -33.04 8.86 5.47
C LEU A 180 -32.85 9.83 6.64
N THR A 181 -33.42 11.03 6.53
CA THR A 181 -33.47 11.97 7.67
C THR A 181 -34.22 11.36 8.86
N ASN A 182 -34.09 11.97 10.03
CA ASN A 182 -34.74 11.51 11.26
C ASN A 182 -36.29 11.56 11.15
N ASP A 183 -36.83 12.40 10.26
CA ASP A 183 -38.26 12.43 9.92
C ASP A 183 -38.63 11.57 8.70
N LEU A 184 -37.77 10.60 8.35
CA LEU A 184 -37.96 9.62 7.28
C LEU A 184 -38.11 10.25 5.90
N ARG A 185 -37.47 11.38 5.62
CA ARG A 185 -37.49 12.04 4.31
C ARG A 185 -36.25 11.75 3.50
N PHE A 186 -36.42 11.93 2.20
CA PHE A 186 -35.27 12.05 1.32
C PHE A 186 -34.48 13.32 1.69
N PRO A 187 -33.14 13.22 1.82
CA PRO A 187 -32.32 14.35 2.27
C PRO A 187 -32.12 15.46 1.24
N PHE A 188 -32.47 15.22 -0.03
CA PHE A 188 -32.29 16.16 -1.12
C PHE A 188 -33.63 16.59 -1.72
N GLU A 189 -33.68 17.84 -2.16
CA GLU A 189 -34.82 18.46 -2.85
C GLU A 189 -34.46 18.64 -4.34
N VAL A 190 -35.36 18.24 -5.24
CA VAL A 190 -35.16 18.42 -6.68
C VAL A 190 -35.18 19.91 -7.05
N GLY A 191 -34.24 20.34 -7.88
CA GLY A 191 -34.06 21.72 -8.31
C GLY A 191 -33.14 22.54 -7.42
N GLU A 192 -32.72 22.00 -6.27
CA GLU A 192 -31.88 22.69 -5.31
C GLU A 192 -30.39 22.36 -5.50
N LYS A 193 -29.54 23.33 -5.20
CA LYS A 193 -28.08 23.20 -5.33
C LYS A 193 -27.45 22.76 -4.01
N TYR A 194 -26.48 21.86 -4.09
CA TYR A 194 -25.79 21.30 -2.94
C TYR A 194 -24.28 21.28 -3.13
N ILE A 195 -23.55 21.34 -2.03
CA ILE A 195 -22.19 20.83 -1.90
C ILE A 195 -22.25 19.44 -1.25
N VAL A 196 -21.55 18.47 -1.80
CA VAL A 196 -21.61 17.08 -1.37
C VAL A 196 -20.20 16.51 -1.28
N HIS A 197 -19.83 15.97 -0.12
CA HIS A 197 -18.64 15.16 0.07
C HIS A 197 -18.99 13.71 -0.21
N VAL A 198 -18.41 13.16 -1.27
CA VAL A 198 -18.83 11.89 -1.87
C VAL A 198 -17.64 10.97 -2.03
N TYR A 199 -17.85 9.69 -1.76
CA TYR A 199 -16.92 8.64 -2.13
C TYR A 199 -17.30 8.08 -3.50
N PHE A 200 -16.45 8.28 -4.51
CA PHE A 200 -16.72 7.76 -5.85
C PHE A 200 -16.50 6.25 -5.90
N SER A 201 -17.53 5.51 -6.29
CA SER A 201 -17.52 4.04 -6.36
C SER A 201 -17.22 3.48 -7.76
N GLY A 202 -16.92 4.34 -8.73
CA GLY A 202 -16.71 3.99 -10.14
C GLY A 202 -17.90 4.39 -11.02
N ARG A 203 -18.04 3.74 -12.18
CA ARG A 203 -19.10 4.04 -13.16
C ARG A 203 -20.33 3.14 -12.99
N ASP A 204 -21.48 3.70 -13.29
CA ASP A 204 -22.73 2.98 -13.50
C ASP A 204 -22.94 2.81 -15.01
N ASN A 205 -22.85 1.56 -15.48
CA ASN A 205 -22.89 1.27 -16.92
C ASN A 205 -24.28 1.43 -17.52
N ASP A 206 -25.33 1.24 -16.71
CA ASP A 206 -26.71 1.34 -17.16
C ASP A 206 -27.11 2.82 -17.31
N LEU A 207 -26.73 3.63 -16.32
CA LEU A 207 -26.96 5.07 -16.33
C LEU A 207 -25.93 5.85 -17.17
N LYS A 208 -24.83 5.20 -17.58
CA LYS A 208 -23.71 5.80 -18.32
C LYS A 208 -23.17 7.07 -17.65
N MET A 209 -22.99 7.03 -16.34
CA MET A 209 -22.46 8.14 -15.54
C MET A 209 -21.62 7.62 -14.39
N TYR A 210 -20.86 8.51 -13.74
CA TYR A 210 -20.16 8.14 -12.51
C TYR A 210 -21.13 7.95 -11.35
N SER A 211 -20.76 7.07 -10.42
CA SER A 211 -21.54 6.77 -9.22
C SER A 211 -20.72 7.01 -7.96
N GLY A 212 -21.39 7.49 -6.92
CA GLY A 212 -20.79 7.75 -5.63
C GLY A 212 -21.68 7.29 -4.47
N ARG A 213 -21.12 7.37 -3.27
CA ARG A 213 -21.82 7.09 -2.02
C ARG A 213 -21.54 8.18 -0.99
N LEU A 214 -22.54 8.51 -0.19
CA LEU A 214 -22.37 9.38 0.98
C LEU A 214 -21.84 8.59 2.19
N ASP A 215 -22.23 7.33 2.28
CA ASP A 215 -21.74 6.33 3.22
C ASP A 215 -20.63 5.51 2.55
N TYR A 216 -19.38 5.71 3.00
CA TYR A 216 -18.22 5.07 2.40
C TYR A 216 -18.33 3.54 2.43
N SER A 217 -18.74 3.00 3.57
CA SER A 217 -18.75 1.56 3.78
C SER A 217 -20.01 0.90 3.21
N GLY A 218 -21.18 1.56 3.27
CA GLY A 218 -22.47 0.89 3.07
C GLY A 218 -22.62 -0.39 3.92
N ARG A 219 -21.81 -0.51 4.99
CA ARG A 219 -21.75 -1.65 5.90
C ARG A 219 -22.65 -1.35 7.08
N TYR A 220 -23.10 -2.42 7.73
CA TYR A 220 -23.88 -2.38 8.96
C TYR A 220 -23.29 -1.44 10.04
N SER A 221 -21.97 -1.31 10.10
CA SER A 221 -21.26 -0.44 11.07
C SER A 221 -21.62 1.05 10.94
N GLU A 222 -21.75 1.58 9.72
CA GLU A 222 -22.16 2.98 9.51
C GLU A 222 -23.64 3.19 9.78
N ILE A 223 -24.44 2.13 9.63
CA ILE A 223 -25.86 2.17 10.00
C ILE A 223 -25.96 2.46 11.48
N VAL A 224 -25.38 1.60 12.32
CA VAL A 224 -25.47 1.70 13.78
C VAL A 224 -24.77 2.95 14.33
N LYS A 225 -23.71 3.42 13.66
CA LYS A 225 -22.96 4.60 14.12
C LYS A 225 -23.73 5.91 13.95
N TYR A 226 -24.45 6.07 12.83
CA TYR A 226 -25.10 7.33 12.48
C TYR A 226 -26.63 7.26 12.45
N GLY A 227 -27.19 6.08 12.68
CA GLY A 227 -28.62 5.84 12.64
C GLY A 227 -29.04 4.46 13.15
N GLU A 228 -30.25 4.07 12.78
CA GLU A 228 -30.85 2.80 13.19
C GLU A 228 -31.67 2.17 12.07
N PHE A 229 -31.96 0.88 12.21
CA PHE A 229 -33.00 0.25 11.40
C PHE A 229 -34.38 0.57 11.98
N TYR A 230 -35.18 1.28 11.21
CA TYR A 230 -36.52 1.72 11.58
C TYR A 230 -37.58 0.99 10.77
N ASN A 231 -38.54 0.37 11.44
CA ASN A 231 -39.70 -0.27 10.81
C ASN A 231 -40.83 0.76 10.65
N LEU A 232 -41.33 0.92 9.44
CA LEU A 232 -42.41 1.85 9.15
C LEU A 232 -43.76 1.31 9.66
N SER A 233 -44.57 2.17 10.27
CA SER A 233 -45.96 1.87 10.60
C SER A 233 -46.85 1.85 9.34
N GLU A 234 -48.04 1.28 9.45
CA GLU A 234 -49.01 1.27 8.34
C GLU A 234 -49.51 2.69 8.00
N GLU A 235 -49.53 3.61 8.96
CA GLU A 235 -49.80 5.03 8.71
C GLU A 235 -48.66 5.69 7.94
N GLU A 236 -47.40 5.49 8.37
CA GLU A 236 -46.23 6.07 7.70
C GLU A 236 -46.11 5.59 6.25
N LYS A 237 -46.40 4.31 5.98
CA LYS A 237 -46.45 3.77 4.60
C LYS A 237 -47.52 4.43 3.74
N LYS A 238 -48.66 4.81 4.32
CA LYS A 238 -49.74 5.53 3.60
C LYS A 238 -49.38 6.98 3.34
N GLU A 239 -48.75 7.63 4.32
CA GLU A 239 -48.30 9.02 4.20
C GLU A 239 -47.13 9.15 3.22
N ARG A 240 -46.30 8.10 3.10
CA ARG A 240 -45.04 8.10 2.37
C ARG A 240 -44.97 6.94 1.34
N PRO A 241 -45.87 6.93 0.34
CA PRO A 241 -45.95 5.85 -0.64
C PRO A 241 -44.70 5.72 -1.53
N GLU A 242 -43.84 6.74 -1.55
CA GLU A 242 -42.54 6.70 -2.25
C GLU A 242 -41.51 5.79 -1.57
N ILE A 243 -41.71 5.44 -0.30
CA ILE A 243 -40.88 4.48 0.44
C ILE A 243 -41.51 3.09 0.32
N ASP A 244 -41.17 2.38 -0.76
CA ASP A 244 -41.68 1.03 -1.03
C ASP A 244 -40.93 -0.05 -0.22
N ARG A 245 -40.91 0.07 1.12
CA ARG A 245 -40.35 -0.92 2.07
C ARG A 245 -40.95 -0.84 3.46
N ASP A 246 -40.93 -1.98 4.15
CA ASP A 246 -41.32 -2.07 5.57
C ASP A 246 -40.25 -1.54 6.53
N ARG A 247 -38.98 -1.52 6.13
CA ARG A 247 -37.86 -1.13 6.98
C ARG A 247 -36.83 -0.29 6.23
N VAL A 248 -36.39 0.79 6.86
CA VAL A 248 -35.37 1.72 6.36
C VAL A 248 -34.28 1.93 7.38
N SER A 249 -33.20 2.58 6.97
CA SER A 249 -32.18 3.14 7.87
C SER A 249 -32.45 4.63 8.10
N ARG A 250 -32.65 5.02 9.36
CA ARG A 250 -32.98 6.38 9.76
C ARG A 250 -31.79 7.01 10.48
N ALA A 251 -31.38 8.21 10.10
CA ALA A 251 -30.34 8.96 10.79
C ALA A 251 -30.78 9.35 12.22
N TYR A 252 -29.87 9.29 13.18
CA TYR A 252 -30.13 9.85 14.52
C TYR A 252 -30.24 11.38 14.49
N GLU A 253 -29.41 12.02 13.66
CA GLU A 253 -29.39 13.46 13.44
C GLU A 253 -29.13 13.75 11.97
N ASP A 254 -29.84 14.72 11.37
CA ASP A 254 -29.67 15.03 9.94
C ASP A 254 -28.31 15.68 9.62
N THR A 255 -27.65 16.24 10.64
CA THR A 255 -26.33 16.88 10.56
C THR A 255 -25.22 15.90 10.18
N VAL A 256 -25.42 14.60 10.38
CA VAL A 256 -24.42 13.54 10.09
C VAL A 256 -24.15 13.39 8.60
N HIS A 257 -25.07 13.86 7.75
CA HIS A 257 -24.91 13.69 6.31
C HIS A 257 -23.81 14.60 5.74
N PRO A 258 -22.93 14.08 4.86
CA PRO A 258 -21.82 14.83 4.29
C PRO A 258 -22.26 15.72 3.11
N PHE A 259 -23.35 16.47 3.25
CA PHE A 259 -23.82 17.42 2.25
C PHE A 259 -24.45 18.67 2.90
N GLN A 260 -24.58 19.74 2.11
CA GLN A 260 -25.26 20.96 2.53
C GLN A 260 -25.91 21.67 1.34
N LYS A 261 -27.13 22.15 1.53
CA LYS A 261 -27.84 23.00 0.56
C LYS A 261 -27.10 24.33 0.43
N LEU A 262 -26.83 24.76 -0.80
CA LEU A 262 -26.17 26.02 -1.12
C LEU A 262 -27.22 27.06 -1.49
N THR A 263 -27.10 28.25 -0.91
CA THR A 263 -27.91 29.41 -1.28
C THR A 263 -27.31 30.17 -2.48
N SER A 264 -26.01 30.01 -2.73
CA SER A 264 -25.29 30.63 -3.85
C SER A 264 -24.20 29.70 -4.40
N SER A 265 -22.94 29.89 -4.02
CA SER A 265 -21.79 29.09 -4.42
C SER A 265 -21.13 28.40 -3.23
N ALA A 266 -20.36 27.34 -3.51
CA ALA A 266 -19.53 26.74 -2.47
C ALA A 266 -18.48 27.72 -1.93
N GLN A 267 -17.94 28.60 -2.78
CA GLN A 267 -16.98 29.61 -2.32
C GLN A 267 -17.58 30.54 -1.26
N ALA A 268 -18.83 31.00 -1.44
CA ALA A 268 -19.50 31.84 -0.45
C ALA A 268 -19.70 31.12 0.90
N LEU A 269 -19.94 29.80 0.87
CA LEU A 269 -20.00 28.97 2.08
C LEU A 269 -18.62 28.90 2.76
N LEU A 270 -17.55 28.68 2.00
CA LEU A 270 -16.19 28.62 2.57
C LEU A 270 -15.76 29.97 3.16
N ASP A 271 -16.04 31.07 2.46
CA ASP A 271 -15.74 32.44 2.88
C ASP A 271 -16.52 32.86 4.14
N SER A 272 -17.67 32.23 4.40
CA SER A 272 -18.44 32.46 5.64
C SER A 272 -17.75 31.92 6.90
N GLY A 273 -16.67 31.14 6.75
CA GLY A 273 -15.92 30.54 7.85
C GLY A 273 -16.53 29.24 8.38
N ASP A 274 -17.34 28.53 7.57
CA ASP A 274 -17.86 27.20 7.94
C ASP A 274 -16.70 26.23 8.16
N LYS A 275 -16.38 25.95 9.42
CA LYS A 275 -15.21 25.15 9.79
C LYS A 275 -15.26 23.75 9.19
N ARG A 276 -16.43 23.11 9.21
CA ARG A 276 -16.62 21.74 8.73
C ARG A 276 -16.33 21.64 7.24
N TRP A 277 -16.88 22.55 6.43
CA TRP A 277 -16.65 22.51 4.99
C TRP A 277 -15.26 22.96 4.60
N ASN A 278 -14.70 23.95 5.29
CA ASN A 278 -13.30 24.34 5.09
C ASN A 278 -12.35 23.16 5.35
N GLU A 279 -12.56 22.43 6.45
CA GLU A 279 -11.79 21.22 6.78
C GLU A 279 -11.99 20.12 5.72
N LEU A 280 -13.23 19.77 5.37
CA LEU A 280 -13.51 18.71 4.39
C LEU A 280 -12.92 19.02 3.00
N VAL A 281 -13.08 20.25 2.52
CA VAL A 281 -12.54 20.69 1.23
C VAL A 281 -11.02 20.67 1.25
N ASN A 282 -10.39 21.17 2.31
CA ASN A 282 -8.94 21.16 2.45
C ASN A 282 -8.38 19.73 2.53
N ASN A 283 -9.03 18.86 3.32
CA ASN A 283 -8.66 17.46 3.46
C ASN A 283 -8.74 16.72 2.13
N CYS A 284 -9.82 16.89 1.37
CA CYS A 284 -9.95 16.29 0.04
C CYS A 284 -8.87 16.81 -0.92
N ARG A 285 -8.61 18.12 -0.90
CA ARG A 285 -7.60 18.75 -1.77
C ARG A 285 -6.21 18.20 -1.48
N ILE A 286 -5.76 18.26 -0.23
CA ILE A 286 -4.42 17.78 0.15
C ILE A 286 -4.30 16.28 -0.12
N THR A 287 -5.33 15.50 0.21
CA THR A 287 -5.31 14.04 0.01
C THR A 287 -5.23 13.65 -1.47
N LYS A 288 -5.99 14.31 -2.36
CA LYS A 288 -5.94 14.11 -3.82
C LYS A 288 -4.55 14.40 -4.40
N HIS A 289 -3.81 15.28 -3.74
CA HIS A 289 -2.48 15.72 -4.12
C HIS A 289 -1.40 15.09 -3.24
N SER A 290 -1.69 13.93 -2.64
CA SER A 290 -0.75 13.21 -1.78
C SER A 290 -0.41 11.82 -2.31
N THR A 291 0.81 11.39 -2.05
CA THR A 291 1.29 10.03 -2.32
C THR A 291 1.80 9.41 -1.02
N GLU A 292 1.76 8.10 -0.92
CA GLU A 292 2.39 7.39 0.18
C GLU A 292 3.91 7.39 0.00
N ILE A 293 4.63 7.48 1.12
CA ILE A 293 6.09 7.41 1.21
C ILE A 293 6.41 6.16 2.03
N LEU A 294 7.20 5.26 1.46
CA LEU A 294 7.76 4.10 2.16
C LEU A 294 9.25 4.32 2.39
N LEU A 295 9.60 4.41 3.66
CA LEU A 295 10.98 4.45 4.15
C LEU A 295 11.44 3.01 4.37
N THR A 296 12.54 2.61 3.73
CA THR A 296 13.10 1.25 3.81
C THR A 296 14.63 1.30 3.76
N ASP A 297 15.28 0.29 4.34
CA ASP A 297 16.72 0.06 4.27
C ASP A 297 17.10 -0.83 3.07
N ASP A 298 16.15 -1.60 2.54
CA ASP A 298 16.35 -2.47 1.37
C ASP A 298 15.00 -2.87 0.75
N MET A 299 14.71 -2.35 -0.44
CA MET A 299 13.51 -2.71 -1.18
C MET A 299 13.41 -4.21 -1.52
N TYR A 300 14.52 -4.92 -1.69
CA TYR A 300 14.52 -6.36 -1.97
C TYR A 300 14.33 -7.21 -0.70
N SER A 301 14.29 -6.58 0.47
CA SER A 301 13.85 -7.21 1.70
C SER A 301 12.31 -7.34 1.77
N MET A 302 11.58 -6.64 0.89
CA MET A 302 10.13 -6.73 0.78
C MET A 302 9.72 -7.92 -0.08
N TYR A 303 8.74 -8.70 0.39
CA TYR A 303 8.21 -9.88 -0.34
C TYR A 303 8.04 -9.62 -1.83
N SER A 304 7.29 -8.58 -2.19
CA SER A 304 6.90 -8.35 -3.59
C SER A 304 8.08 -8.07 -4.53
N PHE A 305 9.15 -7.41 -4.07
CA PHE A 305 10.38 -7.26 -4.87
C PHE A 305 11.25 -8.50 -4.81
N ASN A 306 11.28 -9.18 -3.67
CA ASN A 306 12.02 -10.42 -3.48
C ASN A 306 11.53 -11.50 -4.46
N THR A 307 10.22 -11.72 -4.55
CA THR A 307 9.61 -12.72 -5.44
C THR A 307 9.54 -12.28 -6.91
N GLY A 308 9.87 -11.02 -7.22
CA GLY A 308 9.75 -10.46 -8.56
C GLY A 308 8.31 -10.17 -9.00
N ASP A 309 7.38 -10.04 -8.04
CA ASP A 309 6.02 -9.54 -8.29
C ASP A 309 6.04 -8.03 -8.61
N LEU A 310 6.95 -7.29 -7.97
CA LEU A 310 7.35 -5.94 -8.31
C LEU A 310 8.76 -5.94 -8.90
N TYR A 311 8.95 -5.15 -9.94
CA TYR A 311 10.23 -5.02 -10.62
C TYR A 311 10.41 -3.62 -11.18
N ILE A 312 11.67 -3.19 -11.27
CA ILE A 312 12.04 -1.92 -11.89
C ILE A 312 11.78 -2.02 -13.40
N VAL A 313 11.01 -1.07 -13.94
CA VAL A 313 10.71 -0.98 -15.38
C VAL A 313 11.57 0.07 -16.08
N ASN A 314 11.92 1.15 -15.39
CA ASN A 314 12.80 2.21 -15.89
C ASN A 314 13.77 2.62 -14.79
N GLY A 315 14.99 3.02 -15.16
CA GLY A 315 16.02 3.44 -14.22
C GLY A 315 16.60 2.26 -13.42
N ARG A 316 16.80 2.45 -12.12
CA ARG A 316 17.43 1.47 -11.22
C ARG A 316 16.82 1.48 -9.82
N ALA A 317 17.13 0.44 -9.05
CA ALA A 317 16.88 0.41 -7.62
C ALA A 317 17.81 1.40 -6.85
N ILE A 318 17.40 1.72 -5.62
CA ILE A 318 18.24 2.42 -4.65
C ILE A 318 19.41 1.50 -4.28
N SER A 319 20.61 2.04 -4.32
CA SER A 319 21.85 1.34 -3.96
C SER A 319 22.06 1.29 -2.44
N LYS A 320 22.89 0.36 -1.98
CA LYS A 320 23.26 0.24 -0.57
C LYS A 320 23.85 1.54 0.00
N ASP A 321 24.75 2.18 -0.73
CA ASP A 321 25.39 3.43 -0.31
C ASP A 321 24.35 4.57 -0.16
N GLU A 322 23.35 4.62 -1.04
CA GLU A 322 22.26 5.59 -0.95
C GLU A 322 21.35 5.34 0.25
N TYR A 323 21.09 4.07 0.60
CA TYR A 323 20.41 3.72 1.85
C TYR A 323 21.22 4.15 3.08
N GLU A 324 22.51 3.81 3.10
CA GLU A 324 23.40 4.11 4.22
C GLU A 324 23.56 5.61 4.47
N GLN A 325 23.61 6.41 3.40
CA GLN A 325 23.77 7.88 3.44
C GLN A 325 22.45 8.63 3.61
N GLY A 326 21.30 7.96 3.50
CA GLY A 326 20.00 8.64 3.51
C GLY A 326 19.81 9.56 2.30
N ALA A 327 20.28 9.13 1.12
CA ALA A 327 20.26 9.93 -0.09
C ALA A 327 18.84 10.38 -0.45
N LYS A 328 18.74 11.59 -1.02
CA LYS A 328 17.47 12.19 -1.46
C LYS A 328 17.08 11.70 -2.85
N VAL A 329 16.96 10.38 -2.98
CA VAL A 329 16.53 9.67 -4.19
C VAL A 329 15.28 8.85 -3.91
N CYS A 330 14.49 8.58 -4.94
CA CYS A 330 13.30 7.75 -4.81
C CYS A 330 13.06 6.83 -6.00
N VAL A 331 12.30 5.77 -5.74
CA VAL A 331 11.73 4.90 -6.78
C VAL A 331 10.22 4.98 -6.67
N ILE A 332 9.55 5.36 -7.76
CA ILE A 332 8.11 5.61 -7.77
C ILE A 332 7.35 4.48 -8.46
N SER A 333 6.07 4.32 -8.12
CA SER A 333 5.21 3.42 -8.89
C SER A 333 5.03 3.96 -10.31
N TRP A 334 4.94 3.06 -11.29
CA TRP A 334 4.64 3.42 -12.67
C TRP A 334 3.30 4.17 -12.80
N ASN A 335 2.33 3.91 -11.93
CA ASN A 335 1.06 4.63 -11.94
C ASN A 335 1.23 6.08 -11.49
N VAL A 336 2.05 6.36 -10.48
CA VAL A 336 2.39 7.72 -10.07
C VAL A 336 3.14 8.43 -11.19
N ALA A 337 4.09 7.74 -11.84
CA ALA A 337 4.85 8.29 -12.96
C ALA A 337 3.93 8.74 -14.12
N VAL A 338 3.10 7.83 -14.62
CA VAL A 338 2.23 8.09 -15.77
C VAL A 338 1.12 9.09 -15.46
N THR A 339 0.55 9.04 -14.26
CA THR A 339 -0.51 9.97 -13.84
C THR A 339 -0.03 11.43 -13.85
N ASN A 340 1.26 11.64 -13.60
CA ASN A 340 1.86 12.94 -13.38
C ASN A 340 2.90 13.33 -14.45
N ASP A 341 3.04 12.55 -15.53
CA ASP A 341 4.09 12.70 -16.57
C ASP A 341 5.51 12.85 -15.99
N LEU A 342 5.79 12.12 -14.92
CA LEU A 342 7.11 12.09 -14.27
C LEU A 342 7.99 11.00 -14.88
N ARG A 343 9.31 11.25 -14.91
CA ARG A 343 10.32 10.36 -15.47
C ARG A 343 11.53 10.28 -14.55
N VAL A 344 12.35 9.25 -14.76
CA VAL A 344 13.69 9.16 -14.15
C VAL A 344 14.50 10.43 -14.45
N GLY A 345 15.05 11.03 -13.40
CA GLY A 345 15.78 12.30 -13.41
C GLY A 345 14.94 13.51 -12.96
N ASP A 346 13.61 13.41 -12.97
CA ASP A 346 12.76 14.47 -12.42
C ASP A 346 12.83 14.48 -10.88
N LYS A 347 12.40 15.61 -10.31
CA LYS A 347 12.39 15.81 -8.87
C LYS A 347 10.98 16.03 -8.34
N ILE A 348 10.72 15.50 -7.16
CA ILE A 348 9.44 15.64 -6.47
C ILE A 348 9.67 16.33 -5.13
N LYS A 349 9.04 17.48 -4.93
CA LYS A 349 8.97 18.17 -3.63
C LYS A 349 7.72 17.74 -2.87
N LEU A 350 7.90 17.28 -1.63
CA LEU A 350 6.86 16.74 -0.76
C LEU A 350 6.84 17.48 0.59
N SER A 351 5.67 17.92 1.02
CA SER A 351 5.38 18.24 2.43
C SER A 351 4.92 16.96 3.12
N VAL A 352 5.73 16.46 4.05
CA VAL A 352 5.56 15.13 4.66
C VAL A 352 4.64 15.21 5.87
N TYR A 353 3.74 14.25 6.03
CA TYR A 353 2.87 14.12 7.20
C TYR A 353 2.60 12.65 7.55
N GLU A 354 2.27 12.38 8.81
CA GLU A 354 1.80 11.06 9.25
C GLU A 354 0.31 10.91 8.96
N SER A 355 -0.11 9.71 8.55
CA SER A 355 -1.52 9.38 8.37
C SER A 355 -1.82 8.15 9.19
N ASP A 356 -2.90 8.20 9.97
CA ASP A 356 -3.48 7.01 10.57
C ASP A 356 -3.97 6.05 9.46
N PHE A 357 -4.24 4.80 9.82
CA PHE A 357 -4.72 3.79 8.88
C PHE A 357 -6.12 3.32 9.24
N SER A 358 -6.94 3.08 8.23
CA SER A 358 -8.12 2.24 8.35
C SER A 358 -7.77 0.82 7.99
N VAL A 359 -8.36 -0.12 8.72
CA VAL A 359 -8.30 -1.54 8.39
C VAL A 359 -9.57 -1.91 7.65
N PHE A 360 -9.40 -2.52 6.47
CA PHE A 360 -10.48 -3.09 5.67
C PHE A 360 -10.26 -4.59 5.53
N ASN A 361 -11.26 -5.29 5.00
CA ASN A 361 -11.12 -6.71 4.68
C ASN A 361 -11.34 -6.91 3.18
N ARG A 362 -10.54 -7.77 2.57
CA ARG A 362 -10.69 -8.20 1.17
C ARG A 362 -10.92 -9.69 1.11
N HIS A 363 -11.87 -10.09 0.29
CA HIS A 363 -12.09 -11.49 -0.06
C HIS A 363 -11.20 -11.87 -1.25
N ILE A 364 -10.29 -12.82 -1.01
CA ILE A 364 -9.42 -13.42 -2.01
C ILE A 364 -10.05 -14.76 -2.40
N PRO A 365 -10.48 -14.94 -3.66
CA PRO A 365 -11.04 -16.21 -4.10
C PRO A 365 -9.98 -17.31 -4.03
N ILE A 366 -10.31 -18.44 -3.41
CA ILE A 366 -9.52 -19.67 -3.44
C ILE A 366 -10.10 -20.55 -4.54
N GLY A 367 -9.28 -20.90 -5.54
CA GLY A 367 -9.64 -21.88 -6.57
C GLY A 367 -10.07 -21.29 -7.93
N ASP A 368 -10.32 -22.18 -8.89
CA ASP A 368 -10.73 -21.84 -10.24
C ASP A 368 -12.09 -21.12 -10.25
N ARG A 369 -12.19 -20.08 -11.08
CA ARG A 369 -13.38 -19.22 -11.23
C ARG A 369 -14.63 -20.07 -11.51
N GLY A 370 -15.47 -20.30 -10.49
CA GLY A 370 -16.75 -20.98 -10.68
C GLY A 370 -17.39 -21.62 -9.46
N SER A 371 -16.69 -21.78 -8.34
CA SER A 371 -17.30 -22.27 -7.09
C SER A 371 -17.45 -21.14 -6.07
N SER A 372 -18.66 -20.95 -5.55
CA SER A 372 -19.02 -19.90 -4.60
C SER A 372 -18.66 -20.25 -3.14
N ALA A 373 -17.58 -21.02 -2.92
CA ALA A 373 -17.27 -21.54 -1.59
C ALA A 373 -15.78 -21.85 -1.47
N ASP A 374 -14.97 -20.79 -1.35
CA ASP A 374 -13.85 -20.66 -0.41
C ASP A 374 -13.13 -19.33 -0.71
N TYR A 375 -13.21 -18.39 0.23
CA TYR A 375 -12.48 -17.12 0.15
C TYR A 375 -11.56 -17.00 1.37
N ILE A 376 -10.28 -16.70 1.17
CA ILE A 376 -9.46 -16.17 2.27
C ILE A 376 -9.85 -14.71 2.44
N THR A 377 -10.03 -14.27 3.68
CA THR A 377 -10.23 -12.86 3.98
C THR A 377 -8.96 -12.31 4.61
N GLU A 378 -8.39 -11.26 4.01
CA GLU A 378 -7.17 -10.61 4.47
C GLU A 378 -7.49 -9.17 4.92
N ASP A 379 -6.87 -8.73 6.02
CA ASP A 379 -6.90 -7.33 6.44
C ASP A 379 -6.05 -6.47 5.48
N ILE A 380 -6.64 -5.40 4.95
CA ILE A 380 -5.99 -4.35 4.16
C ILE A 380 -5.79 -3.13 5.04
N PHE A 381 -4.62 -2.51 4.93
CA PHE A 381 -4.29 -1.29 5.64
C PHE A 381 -4.25 -0.14 4.65
N ALA A 382 -5.12 0.84 4.78
CA ALA A 382 -5.15 1.98 3.87
C ALA A 382 -5.01 3.29 4.67
N PRO A 383 -4.22 4.26 4.18
CA PRO A 383 -4.04 5.53 4.90
C PRO A 383 -5.38 6.28 4.94
N LEU A 384 -5.62 7.02 6.02
CA LEU A 384 -6.78 7.89 6.16
C LEU A 384 -6.68 9.20 5.37
N GLY A 385 -5.50 9.46 4.79
CA GLY A 385 -5.19 10.71 4.11
C GLY A 385 -4.94 11.85 5.08
N TYR A 386 -5.09 13.06 4.58
CA TYR A 386 -4.98 14.28 5.37
C TYR A 386 -6.30 14.57 6.09
N ARG A 387 -6.21 14.84 7.39
CA ARG A 387 -7.31 15.11 8.31
C ARG A 387 -7.03 16.31 9.22
N GLY A 388 -6.19 17.25 8.77
CA GLY A 388 -5.83 18.44 9.52
C GLY A 388 -4.60 18.30 10.43
N GLN A 389 -3.86 17.19 10.34
CA GLN A 389 -2.57 17.03 11.01
C GLN A 389 -1.51 17.99 10.44
N ASP A 390 -0.47 18.27 11.23
CA ASP A 390 0.63 19.14 10.80
C ASP A 390 1.56 18.45 9.80
N PHE A 391 2.18 19.26 8.93
CA PHE A 391 3.31 18.82 8.13
C PHE A 391 4.57 18.76 9.00
N ILE A 392 5.25 17.62 8.95
CA ILE A 392 6.42 17.31 9.77
C ILE A 392 7.67 17.96 9.18
N THR A 393 7.83 17.89 7.87
CA THR A 393 9.01 18.44 7.16
C THR A 393 8.74 18.58 5.67
N GLU A 394 9.65 19.24 4.95
CA GLU A 394 9.70 19.23 3.50
C GLU A 394 10.88 18.38 3.02
N ALA A 395 10.67 17.62 1.94
CA ALA A 395 11.73 16.85 1.31
C ALA A 395 11.60 16.90 -0.21
N GLU A 396 12.73 16.98 -0.90
CA GLU A 396 12.81 16.87 -2.36
C GLU A 396 13.57 15.58 -2.69
N TYR A 397 13.04 14.76 -3.60
CA TYR A 397 13.65 13.51 -4.05
C TYR A 397 13.83 13.49 -5.55
N GLU A 398 14.99 13.05 -6.02
CA GLU A 398 15.23 12.72 -7.44
C GLU A 398 14.74 11.31 -7.76
N ILE A 399 13.96 11.17 -8.82
CA ILE A 399 13.45 9.87 -9.28
C ILE A 399 14.58 9.13 -9.98
N ILE A 400 15.03 8.01 -9.39
CA ILE A 400 16.08 7.17 -9.97
C ILE A 400 15.54 5.87 -10.60
N GLY A 401 14.27 5.56 -10.36
CA GLY A 401 13.62 4.39 -10.91
C GLY A 401 12.11 4.43 -10.84
N GLU A 402 11.50 3.62 -11.69
CA GLU A 402 10.06 3.37 -11.71
C GLU A 402 9.84 1.87 -11.56
N TYR A 403 8.92 1.45 -10.70
CA TYR A 403 8.57 0.04 -10.52
C TYR A 403 7.14 -0.26 -10.98
N ARG A 404 6.90 -1.51 -11.36
CA ARG A 404 5.58 -2.01 -11.74
C ARG A 404 5.32 -3.39 -11.15
N GLY A 405 4.07 -3.66 -10.81
CA GLY A 405 3.63 -4.94 -10.28
C GLY A 405 2.84 -5.79 -11.28
N LYS A 406 2.82 -7.10 -11.04
CA LYS A 406 1.86 -8.02 -11.66
C LYS A 406 0.55 -8.02 -10.86
N GLY A 407 -0.57 -7.72 -11.52
CA GLY A 407 -1.89 -7.79 -10.90
C GLY A 407 -2.24 -6.61 -10.01
N ALA A 408 -3.18 -6.83 -9.10
CA ALA A 408 -3.77 -5.80 -8.24
C ALA A 408 -2.97 -5.59 -6.94
N LEU A 409 -2.45 -4.37 -6.75
CA LEU A 409 -1.64 -3.96 -5.61
C LEU A 409 -2.51 -3.35 -4.48
N ASP A 410 -3.31 -4.19 -3.83
CA ASP A 410 -4.00 -3.78 -2.59
C ASP A 410 -3.02 -3.94 -1.41
N ARG A 411 -2.85 -2.92 -0.55
CA ARG A 411 -1.90 -3.03 0.58
C ARG A 411 -2.33 -4.13 1.56
N GLY A 412 -1.46 -5.11 1.77
CA GLY A 412 -1.60 -6.18 2.77
C GLY A 412 -0.26 -6.42 3.48
N GLU A 413 -0.10 -7.56 4.15
CA GLU A 413 1.18 -7.91 4.81
C GLU A 413 2.34 -8.01 3.81
N PHE A 414 2.05 -8.41 2.56
CA PHE A 414 3.06 -8.64 1.53
C PHE A 414 3.04 -7.66 0.36
N LEU A 415 1.98 -6.87 0.26
CA LEU A 415 1.67 -6.04 -0.90
C LEU A 415 1.73 -4.56 -0.53
N ILE A 416 2.27 -3.75 -1.43
CA ILE A 416 2.27 -2.28 -1.31
C ILE A 416 1.20 -1.65 -2.19
N SER A 417 0.92 -0.36 -2.02
CA SER A 417 -0.14 0.34 -2.76
C SER A 417 0.32 0.87 -4.12
N HIS A 418 -0.65 1.30 -4.94
CA HIS A 418 -0.38 1.88 -6.27
C HIS A 418 0.17 3.32 -6.21
N ASN A 419 0.04 4.02 -5.08
CA ASN A 419 0.44 5.42 -4.89
C ASN A 419 1.64 5.53 -3.96
N MET A 420 2.66 4.72 -4.17
CA MET A 420 3.80 4.67 -3.25
C MET A 420 5.11 5.09 -3.92
N ILE A 421 5.80 5.98 -3.22
CA ILE A 421 7.18 6.39 -3.45
C ILE A 421 8.05 5.69 -2.42
N ILE A 422 9.10 4.99 -2.86
CA ILE A 422 10.06 4.30 -2.00
C ILE A 422 11.29 5.19 -1.85
N VAL A 423 11.72 5.44 -0.61
CA VAL A 423 12.88 6.29 -0.27
C VAL A 423 13.77 5.61 0.77
N PRO A 424 15.05 5.98 0.87
CA PRO A 424 15.91 5.53 1.97
C PRO A 424 15.35 5.84 3.35
N SER A 425 15.39 4.90 4.29
CA SER A 425 14.91 5.09 5.65
C SER A 425 15.54 6.30 6.35
N LYS A 426 16.85 6.48 6.16
CA LYS A 426 17.66 7.56 6.73
C LYS A 426 17.49 8.90 6.02
N SER A 427 16.71 8.95 4.93
CA SER A 427 16.45 10.21 4.24
C SER A 427 15.52 11.13 5.02
N LEU A 428 14.77 10.62 6.00
CA LEU A 428 13.97 11.44 6.93
C LEU A 428 14.28 11.05 8.37
N GLU A 429 14.54 12.05 9.20
CA GLU A 429 14.66 11.86 10.65
C GLU A 429 13.27 11.86 11.29
N GLY A 430 13.04 10.89 12.15
CA GLY A 430 11.81 10.80 12.93
C GLY A 430 11.44 9.36 13.28
N ASP A 431 10.64 9.24 14.34
CA ASP A 431 10.07 7.98 14.77
C ASP A 431 8.61 7.93 14.34
N PHE A 432 8.34 7.20 13.27
CA PHE A 432 7.05 7.21 12.58
C PHE A 432 6.40 5.84 12.67
N ASN A 433 5.07 5.80 12.83
CA ASN A 433 4.29 4.57 12.95
C ASN A 433 4.71 3.65 14.11
N THR A 434 5.33 4.18 15.15
CA THR A 434 5.69 3.43 16.37
C THR A 434 4.62 3.45 17.43
N LYS A 435 3.56 4.23 17.23
CA LYS A 435 2.44 4.32 18.15
C LYS A 435 1.37 3.28 17.83
N PRO A 436 0.83 2.60 18.85
CA PRO A 436 -0.38 1.84 18.70
C PRO A 436 -1.53 2.63 18.07
N ILE A 437 -2.06 2.11 16.97
CA ILE A 437 -3.34 2.51 16.41
C ILE A 437 -4.47 1.70 17.06
N ILE A 438 -5.60 2.35 17.33
CA ILE A 438 -6.79 1.65 17.81
C ILE A 438 -7.67 1.35 16.60
N ALA A 439 -7.78 0.07 16.24
CA ALA A 439 -8.76 -0.40 15.27
C ALA A 439 -10.11 -0.63 15.97
N GLU A 440 -11.18 -0.04 15.44
CA GLU A 440 -12.55 -0.35 15.87
C GLU A 440 -13.09 -1.53 15.06
N THR A 441 -13.52 -2.58 15.75
CA THR A 441 -14.13 -3.78 15.14
C THR A 441 -15.57 -3.91 15.62
N VAL A 442 -16.48 -4.29 14.73
CA VAL A 442 -17.88 -4.56 15.11
C VAL A 442 -18.06 -6.06 15.29
N ARG A 443 -18.43 -6.48 16.50
CA ARG A 443 -18.75 -7.87 16.82
C ARG A 443 -20.23 -8.03 17.12
N SER A 444 -20.83 -9.16 16.76
CA SER A 444 -22.13 -9.57 17.30
C SER A 444 -21.89 -10.35 18.59
N VAL A 445 -22.33 -9.80 19.72
CA VAL A 445 -22.27 -10.44 21.04
C VAL A 445 -23.71 -10.53 21.54
N ASP A 446 -24.21 -11.76 21.77
CA ASP A 446 -25.59 -12.03 22.21
C ASP A 446 -26.67 -11.41 21.31
N GLY A 447 -26.44 -11.41 19.99
CA GLY A 447 -27.38 -10.84 19.00
C GLY A 447 -27.40 -9.30 18.97
N LYS A 448 -26.51 -8.64 19.71
CA LYS A 448 -26.31 -7.19 19.69
C LYS A 448 -24.93 -6.86 19.15
N SER A 449 -24.86 -5.89 18.25
CA SER A 449 -23.57 -5.43 17.74
C SER A 449 -22.89 -4.52 18.76
N GLN A 450 -21.63 -4.84 19.09
CA GLN A 450 -20.78 -4.08 19.98
C GLN A 450 -19.53 -3.62 19.22
N PHE A 451 -19.12 -2.37 19.44
CA PHE A 451 -17.85 -1.84 18.97
C PHE A 451 -16.76 -2.22 19.97
N VAL A 452 -15.75 -2.95 19.50
CA VAL A 452 -14.58 -3.33 20.28
C VAL A 452 -13.40 -2.55 19.74
N LYS A 453 -12.73 -1.80 20.63
CA LYS A 453 -11.48 -1.10 20.32
C LYS A 453 -10.32 -2.05 20.58
N LYS A 454 -9.44 -2.21 19.59
CA LYS A 454 -8.25 -3.06 19.69
C LYS A 454 -7.00 -2.28 19.31
N GLU A 455 -6.03 -2.34 20.19
CA GLU A 455 -4.74 -1.74 20.00
C GLU A 455 -3.90 -2.58 19.01
N ARG A 456 -3.28 -1.93 18.03
CA ARG A 456 -2.37 -2.53 17.04
C ARG A 456 -1.16 -1.61 16.92
N THR A 457 0.03 -2.06 17.28
CA THR A 457 1.29 -1.27 17.28
C THR A 457 2.06 -1.25 15.98
N SER A 458 1.67 -2.02 14.96
CA SER A 458 2.36 -2.05 13.67
C SER A 458 1.42 -2.25 12.49
N ILE A 459 1.80 -1.65 11.35
CA ILE A 459 1.29 -2.07 10.04
C ILE A 459 1.98 -3.42 9.75
N PRO A 460 1.24 -4.53 9.61
CA PRO A 460 1.84 -5.83 9.39
C PRO A 460 2.70 -5.86 8.13
N GLY A 461 3.73 -6.69 8.19
CA GLY A 461 4.70 -6.80 7.13
C GLY A 461 5.50 -5.51 6.97
N SER A 462 5.75 -4.75 8.04
CA SER A 462 6.70 -3.62 8.07
C SER A 462 8.10 -4.02 8.56
N PHE A 463 8.28 -5.26 8.99
CA PHE A 463 9.56 -5.81 9.42
C PHE A 463 9.96 -7.00 8.57
N SER A 464 11.20 -6.99 8.10
CA SER A 464 11.85 -8.12 7.43
C SER A 464 13.27 -8.28 7.97
N VAL A 465 13.74 -9.52 8.01
CA VAL A 465 15.14 -9.85 8.29
C VAL A 465 15.79 -10.37 7.03
N VAL A 466 16.96 -9.84 6.67
CA VAL A 466 17.76 -10.38 5.56
C VAL A 466 18.72 -11.40 6.14
N ILE A 467 18.54 -12.65 5.74
CA ILE A 467 19.25 -13.82 6.25
C ILE A 467 20.43 -14.15 5.31
N GLU A 468 21.51 -14.73 5.84
CA GLU A 468 22.55 -15.30 5.00
C GLU A 468 21.99 -16.36 4.04
N ASN A 469 22.39 -16.31 2.76
CA ASN A 469 21.86 -17.20 1.74
C ASN A 469 22.19 -18.67 2.07
N GLY A 470 21.16 -19.51 2.12
CA GLY A 470 21.28 -20.92 2.51
C GLY A 470 21.32 -21.16 4.02
N LYS A 471 20.99 -20.16 4.85
CA LYS A 471 20.92 -20.26 6.33
C LYS A 471 19.52 -20.21 6.92
N THR A 472 18.48 -20.41 6.11
CA THR A 472 17.08 -20.40 6.58
C THR A 472 16.81 -21.48 7.62
N GLU A 473 17.34 -22.70 7.42
CA GLU A 473 17.15 -23.80 8.38
C GLU A 473 17.86 -23.55 9.71
N GLU A 474 19.08 -23.02 9.69
CA GLU A 474 19.81 -22.69 10.91
C GLU A 474 19.19 -21.51 11.65
N PHE A 475 18.72 -20.48 10.92
CA PHE A 475 17.97 -19.37 11.49
C PHE A 475 16.68 -19.87 12.16
N GLU A 476 15.88 -20.72 11.49
CA GLU A 476 14.65 -21.27 12.07
C GLU A 476 14.93 -22.11 13.31
N LYS A 477 15.99 -22.94 13.33
CA LYS A 477 16.40 -23.71 14.52
C LYS A 477 16.79 -22.81 15.69
N GLU A 478 17.45 -21.69 15.41
CA GLU A 478 17.77 -20.69 16.43
C GLU A 478 16.50 -20.04 16.99
N MET A 479 15.56 -19.67 16.13
CA MET A 479 14.25 -19.13 16.56
C MET A 479 13.46 -20.17 17.36
N GLU A 480 13.43 -21.44 16.95
CA GLU A 480 12.82 -22.55 17.69
C GLU A 480 13.43 -22.71 19.09
N ALA A 481 14.76 -22.65 19.21
CA ALA A 481 15.45 -22.75 20.49
C ALA A 481 15.12 -21.59 21.45
N LEU A 482 14.78 -20.42 20.91
CA LEU A 482 14.31 -19.25 21.65
C LEU A 482 12.80 -19.24 21.92
N GLY A 483 12.05 -20.23 21.40
CA GLY A 483 10.60 -20.35 21.55
C GLY A 483 9.78 -19.62 20.49
N TYR A 484 10.42 -19.20 19.39
CA TYR A 484 9.82 -18.42 18.30
C TYR A 484 9.72 -19.20 16.97
N GLY A 485 9.82 -20.52 17.02
CA GLY A 485 9.68 -21.39 15.85
C GLY A 485 8.31 -21.26 15.16
N GLY A 486 8.31 -21.31 13.84
CA GLY A 486 7.12 -21.23 12.99
C GLY A 486 6.49 -19.84 12.92
N MET A 487 7.20 -18.79 13.36
CA MET A 487 6.71 -17.41 13.37
C MET A 487 7.14 -16.58 12.15
N PHE A 488 7.85 -17.19 11.19
CA PHE A 488 8.37 -16.53 9.99
C PHE A 488 7.87 -17.19 8.70
N TYR A 489 7.79 -16.37 7.64
CA TYR A 489 7.79 -16.81 6.25
C TYR A 489 9.21 -16.66 5.69
N TYR A 490 9.67 -17.60 4.87
CA TYR A 490 10.98 -17.57 4.26
C TYR A 490 10.88 -17.49 2.75
N PHE A 491 11.66 -16.60 2.15
CA PHE A 491 11.78 -16.46 0.70
C PHE A 491 13.26 -16.30 0.34
N ASP A 492 13.76 -17.12 -0.58
CA ASP A 492 15.18 -17.19 -0.92
C ASP A 492 15.46 -16.97 -2.41
N GLN A 493 14.46 -16.49 -3.16
CA GLN A 493 14.53 -16.29 -4.61
C GLN A 493 14.95 -17.56 -5.38
N ASN A 494 14.56 -18.74 -4.89
CA ASN A 494 14.96 -20.06 -5.41
C ASN A 494 16.46 -20.35 -5.30
N TYR A 495 17.19 -19.65 -4.40
CA TYR A 495 18.60 -19.90 -4.14
C TYR A 495 18.85 -21.38 -3.78
N SER A 496 17.99 -21.97 -2.95
CA SER A 496 18.11 -23.37 -2.52
C SER A 496 18.11 -24.36 -3.70
N GLU A 497 17.43 -24.06 -4.81
CA GLU A 497 17.39 -24.93 -5.99
C GLU A 497 18.71 -24.93 -6.77
N ILE A 498 19.49 -23.86 -6.67
CA ILE A 498 20.73 -23.66 -7.44
C ILE A 498 22.00 -23.70 -6.59
N ALA A 499 21.88 -23.61 -5.25
CA ALA A 499 22.99 -23.54 -4.31
C ALA A 499 23.98 -24.69 -4.52
N GLY A 500 23.47 -25.92 -4.68
CA GLY A 500 24.31 -27.10 -4.94
C GLY A 500 25.14 -27.01 -6.23
N LYS A 501 24.63 -26.34 -7.27
CA LYS A 501 25.39 -26.08 -8.51
C LYS A 501 26.47 -25.02 -8.28
N LEU A 502 26.11 -23.92 -7.61
CA LEU A 502 27.04 -22.82 -7.29
C LEU A 502 28.19 -23.30 -6.39
N ASP A 503 27.90 -24.13 -5.39
CA ASP A 503 28.91 -24.73 -4.50
C ASP A 503 29.79 -25.74 -5.23
N GLY A 504 29.22 -26.49 -6.18
CA GLY A 504 29.96 -27.39 -7.05
C GLY A 504 31.07 -26.66 -7.82
N TYR A 505 30.77 -25.48 -8.38
CA TYR A 505 31.74 -24.67 -9.11
C TYR A 505 32.86 -24.08 -8.24
N MET A 506 32.68 -23.97 -6.92
CA MET A 506 33.71 -23.50 -5.98
C MET A 506 34.66 -24.60 -5.52
N LYS A 507 34.24 -25.86 -5.60
CA LYS A 507 35.03 -27.03 -5.14
C LYS A 507 35.92 -27.62 -6.24
N THR A 508 35.66 -27.29 -7.50
CA THR A 508 36.49 -27.58 -8.67
C THR A 508 37.39 -26.41 -9.00
#